data_AF-A0A532BVF4-F1
#
_entry.id   AF-A0A532BVF4-F1
#
_cell.length_a   1.000
_cell.length_b   1.000
_cell.length_c   1.000
_cell.angle_alpha   90.00
_cell.angle_beta   90.00
_cell.angle_gamma   90.00
#
_symmetry.space_group_name_H-M   'P 1'
#
loop_
_entity.id
_entity.type
_entity.pdbx_description
1 polymer ?
#
loop_
_entity_poly.entity_id
_entity_poly.type
_entity_poly.pdbx_seq_one_letter_code
_entity_poly.pdbx_strand_id
1 'polypeptide(L)'
;MSLAEAIKSEAKALGFDAVGISRIPTSSQPDSSLPPYPTTPLPRLLFSRLTEWLQRGYHGAMAWMTRDPARRSDPQQVLPGCRSMISVGMNYYTDNRANEQPGMGRIARYAWGKDYHMVISQRLAQLEAKIAALAPGVTTKTYTDTGPIMEKAWAQQAGLGWIGKHSNLVSAESGSWLLLGEILTTLDLTEDDPGTDLCGSCTLCIQACPTGAIVEPYVVDARLCISYLTIELRGGREVISDELASQMGNRIFGCDDCLDVCPFNLRADATTEPAFTPTPLTLAPNLQALAQISEESFTTTFKESPLKRAKQTGLLRNVGIAQENHRRQIGGRTS
;
A
#
# COMPACT_ATOMS: atom_id res chain seq x y z
N MET A 1 3.21 -12.85 -30.72
CA MET A 1 3.15 -12.33 -29.35
C MET A 1 4.12 -11.15 -29.28
N SER A 2 3.65 -9.96 -28.90
CA SER A 2 4.50 -8.79 -28.72
C SER A 2 5.45 -8.98 -27.53
N LEU A 3 6.51 -8.16 -27.42
CA LEU A 3 7.39 -8.18 -26.25
C LEU A 3 6.62 -7.88 -24.96
N ALA A 4 5.67 -6.94 -25.01
CA ALA A 4 4.79 -6.60 -23.89
C ALA A 4 3.95 -7.81 -23.43
N GLU A 5 3.35 -8.56 -24.37
CA GLU A 5 2.58 -9.77 -24.06
C GLU A 5 3.46 -10.89 -23.48
N ALA A 6 4.68 -11.07 -23.99
CA ALA A 6 5.62 -12.06 -23.47
C ALA A 6 6.03 -11.74 -22.02
N ILE A 7 6.33 -10.47 -21.71
CA ILE A 7 6.65 -10.01 -20.35
C ILE A 7 5.48 -10.22 -19.40
N LYS A 8 4.25 -9.87 -19.82
CA LYS A 8 3.04 -10.12 -19.02
C LYS A 8 2.83 -11.60 -18.75
N SER A 9 3.08 -12.46 -19.74
CA SER A 9 2.99 -13.91 -19.59
C SER A 9 4.00 -14.44 -18.56
N GLU A 10 5.26 -13.99 -18.61
CA GLU A 10 6.29 -14.36 -17.63
C GLU A 10 5.92 -13.87 -16.22
N ALA A 11 5.44 -12.63 -16.08
CA ALA A 11 5.00 -12.09 -14.80
C ALA A 11 3.86 -12.92 -14.17
N LYS A 12 2.85 -13.29 -14.97
CA LYS A 12 1.77 -14.19 -14.50
C LYS A 12 2.29 -15.57 -14.12
N ALA A 13 3.21 -16.14 -14.89
CA ALA A 13 3.84 -17.43 -14.57
C ALA A 13 4.65 -17.39 -13.26
N LEU A 14 5.15 -16.22 -12.86
CA LEU A 14 5.84 -16.01 -11.58
C LEU A 14 4.88 -15.82 -10.40
N GLY A 15 3.57 -15.76 -10.63
CA GLY A 15 2.53 -15.64 -9.60
C GLY A 15 2.07 -14.22 -9.31
N PHE A 16 2.24 -13.27 -10.23
CA PHE A 16 1.56 -11.98 -10.15
C PHE A 16 0.13 -12.11 -10.73
N ASP A 17 -0.87 -11.72 -9.94
CA ASP A 17 -2.29 -11.79 -10.29
C ASP A 17 -2.68 -10.69 -11.29
N ALA A 18 -2.07 -9.51 -11.17
CA ALA A 18 -2.29 -8.38 -12.06
C ALA A 18 -0.97 -7.92 -12.69
N VAL A 19 -0.99 -7.61 -13.98
CA VAL A 19 0.17 -7.09 -14.70
C VAL A 19 -0.29 -6.11 -15.76
N GLY A 20 0.33 -4.94 -15.78
CA GLY A 20 0.03 -3.89 -16.74
C GLY A 20 1.26 -3.08 -17.08
N ILE A 21 1.18 -2.35 -18.19
CA ILE A 21 2.27 -1.53 -18.70
C ILE A 21 1.75 -0.13 -18.96
N SER A 22 2.49 0.87 -18.51
CA SER A 22 2.24 2.27 -18.87
C SER A 22 3.47 2.88 -19.54
N ARG A 23 3.25 3.77 -20.50
CA ARG A 23 4.34 4.51 -21.13
C ARG A 23 4.72 5.73 -20.28
N ILE A 24 6.02 6.02 -20.22
CA ILE A 24 6.52 7.26 -19.65
C ILE A 24 6.57 8.31 -20.77
N PRO A 25 5.86 9.45 -20.64
CA PRO A 25 5.93 10.50 -21.65
C PRO A 25 7.36 11.01 -21.78
N THR A 26 7.99 10.78 -22.93
CA THR A 26 9.24 11.45 -23.29
C THR A 26 8.91 12.92 -23.55
N SER A 27 9.73 13.86 -23.07
CA SER A 27 9.49 15.31 -23.16
C SER A 27 9.46 15.90 -24.59
N SER A 28 9.33 15.07 -25.62
CA SER A 28 9.37 15.47 -27.03
C SER A 28 7.97 15.48 -27.65
N GLN A 29 7.45 16.71 -27.78
CA GLN A 29 6.37 17.19 -28.65
C GLN A 29 4.95 16.66 -28.35
N PRO A 30 3.95 17.54 -28.16
CA PRO A 30 2.56 17.13 -28.23
C PRO A 30 2.26 16.63 -29.64
N ASP A 31 1.79 15.39 -29.76
CA ASP A 31 1.22 14.88 -31.00
C ASP A 31 -0.05 15.68 -31.30
N SER A 32 0.02 16.56 -32.31
CA SER A 32 -1.08 17.42 -32.73
C SER A 32 -2.31 16.65 -33.26
N SER A 33 -2.23 15.33 -33.39
CA SER A 33 -3.33 14.48 -33.85
C SER A 33 -4.25 13.96 -32.74
N LEU A 34 -3.89 14.16 -31.46
CA LEU A 34 -4.67 13.64 -30.32
C LEU A 34 -5.63 14.70 -29.73
N PRO A 35 -6.86 14.33 -29.36
CA PRO A 35 -7.85 15.25 -28.82
C PRO A 35 -7.42 15.83 -27.45
N PRO A 36 -7.85 17.06 -27.11
CA PRO A 36 -7.44 17.75 -25.90
C PRO A 36 -8.19 17.22 -24.67
N TYR A 37 -7.74 16.09 -24.13
CA TYR A 37 -8.02 15.66 -22.75
C TYR A 37 -6.83 16.04 -21.87
N PRO A 38 -7.02 16.34 -20.57
CA PRO A 38 -6.21 17.30 -19.83
C PRO A 38 -4.71 17.00 -20.00
N THR A 39 -4.04 17.88 -20.74
CA THR A 39 -2.74 17.69 -21.38
C THR A 39 -1.56 17.70 -20.40
N THR A 40 -1.81 17.51 -19.11
CA THR A 40 -0.76 17.49 -18.09
C THR A 40 -0.20 16.07 -17.99
N PRO A 41 1.09 15.85 -18.32
CA PRO A 41 1.72 14.55 -18.15
C PRO A 41 1.60 14.09 -16.70
N LEU A 42 1.32 12.80 -16.48
CA LEU A 42 1.14 12.21 -15.15
C LEU A 42 2.24 12.64 -14.15
N PRO A 43 3.55 12.64 -14.48
CA PRO A 43 4.58 13.10 -13.56
C PRO A 43 4.37 14.52 -13.00
N ARG A 44 3.88 15.46 -13.83
CA ARG A 44 3.59 16.84 -13.39
C ARG A 44 2.39 16.89 -12.46
N LEU A 45 1.36 16.11 -12.75
CA LEU A 45 0.17 16.01 -11.89
C LEU A 45 0.53 15.41 -10.52
N LEU A 46 1.34 14.34 -10.52
CA LEU A 46 1.82 13.70 -9.30
C LEU A 46 2.68 14.66 -8.46
N PHE A 47 3.59 15.40 -9.10
CA PHE A 47 4.40 16.39 -8.43
C PHE A 47 3.54 17.47 -7.76
N SER A 48 2.59 18.05 -8.50
CA SER A 48 1.68 19.08 -7.98
C SER A 48 0.89 18.58 -6.77
N ARG A 49 0.26 17.40 -6.88
CA ARG A 49 -0.51 16.79 -5.79
C ARG A 49 0.34 16.47 -4.57
N LEU A 50 1.55 15.93 -4.78
CA LEU A 50 2.49 15.67 -3.70
C LEU A 50 2.89 16.97 -3.00
N THR A 51 3.26 17.99 -3.76
CA THR A 51 3.64 19.29 -3.20
C THR A 51 2.52 19.90 -2.37
N GLU A 52 1.28 19.88 -2.86
CA GLU A 52 0.12 20.35 -2.09
C GLU A 52 -0.06 19.56 -0.79
N TRP A 53 -0.02 18.23 -0.87
CA TRP A 53 -0.15 17.35 0.29
C TRP A 53 0.97 17.57 1.33
N LEU A 54 2.19 17.83 0.87
CA LEU A 54 3.33 18.18 1.73
C LEU A 54 3.16 19.56 2.37
N GLN A 55 2.68 20.56 1.63
CA GLN A 55 2.40 21.91 2.14
C GLN A 55 1.32 21.92 3.22
N ARG A 56 0.32 21.04 3.11
CA ARG A 56 -0.71 20.82 4.13
C ARG A 56 -0.19 20.10 5.38
N GLY A 57 1.07 19.63 5.37
CA GLY A 57 1.69 18.92 6.48
C GLY A 57 1.17 17.49 6.67
N TYR A 58 0.42 16.96 5.71
CA TYR A 58 -0.28 15.68 5.84
C TYR A 58 0.63 14.46 5.87
N HIS A 59 1.92 14.63 5.62
CA HIS A 59 2.95 13.59 5.77
C HIS A 59 3.33 13.28 7.22
N GLY A 60 2.95 14.13 8.17
CA GLY A 60 3.37 14.00 9.57
C GLY A 60 4.88 13.89 9.69
N ALA A 61 5.36 12.89 10.43
CA ALA A 61 6.78 12.66 10.68
C ALA A 61 7.53 11.90 9.56
N MET A 62 6.90 11.62 8.41
CA MET A 62 7.54 10.88 7.31
C MET A 62 8.53 11.77 6.53
N ALA A 63 9.67 12.10 7.13
CA ALA A 63 10.70 12.98 6.55
C ALA A 63 11.26 12.48 5.21
N TRP A 64 11.11 11.19 4.89
CA TRP A 64 11.48 10.65 3.59
C TRP A 64 10.56 11.13 2.44
N MET A 65 9.32 11.56 2.74
CA MET A 65 8.40 12.12 1.74
C MET A 65 8.79 13.51 1.27
N THR A 66 9.52 14.28 2.09
CA THR A 66 9.94 15.65 1.78
C THR A 66 11.29 15.73 1.08
N ARG A 67 12.07 14.65 1.09
CA ARG A 67 13.47 14.64 0.64
C ARG A 67 13.64 14.99 -0.83
N ASP A 68 12.86 14.37 -1.71
CA ASP A 68 12.97 14.58 -3.16
C ASP A 68 11.62 14.32 -3.87
N PRO A 69 10.68 15.28 -3.81
CA PRO A 69 9.37 15.15 -4.44
C PRO A 69 9.44 15.02 -5.97
N ALA A 70 10.45 15.64 -6.60
CA ALA A 70 10.65 15.57 -8.05
C ALA A 70 11.00 14.14 -8.47
N ARG A 71 11.97 13.52 -7.79
CA ARG A 71 12.33 12.12 -8.03
C ARG A 71 11.17 11.16 -7.78
N ARG A 72 10.33 11.44 -6.79
CA ARG A 72 9.17 10.59 -6.46
C ARG A 72 8.07 10.61 -7.51
N SER A 73 8.01 11.69 -8.29
CA SER A 73 6.94 11.95 -9.25
C SER A 73 7.31 11.56 -10.67
N ASP A 74 8.61 11.53 -11.01
CA ASP A 74 9.10 11.25 -12.36
C ASP A 74 10.05 10.04 -12.40
N PRO A 75 9.61 8.90 -12.99
CA PRO A 75 10.44 7.72 -13.17
C PRO A 75 11.76 7.97 -13.92
N GLN A 76 11.84 9.00 -14.77
CA GLN A 76 13.08 9.34 -15.51
C GLN A 76 14.19 9.87 -14.57
N GLN A 77 13.83 10.42 -13.41
CA GLN A 77 14.79 10.82 -12.37
C GLN A 77 15.34 9.62 -11.58
N VAL A 78 14.65 8.48 -11.65
CA VAL A 78 15.00 7.25 -10.93
C VAL A 78 15.82 6.31 -11.81
N LEU A 79 15.44 6.21 -13.09
CA LEU A 79 16.13 5.49 -14.15
C LEU A 79 16.25 6.43 -15.38
N PRO A 80 17.43 7.01 -15.65
CA PRO A 80 17.65 7.80 -16.86
C PRO A 80 17.31 7.00 -18.12
N GLY A 81 16.52 7.59 -19.01
CA GLY A 81 16.04 6.92 -20.23
C GLY A 81 14.88 5.95 -20.01
N CYS A 82 14.22 5.97 -18.84
CA CYS A 82 12.99 5.21 -18.61
C CYS A 82 11.92 5.58 -19.65
N ARG A 83 11.38 4.57 -20.34
CA ARG A 83 10.36 4.72 -21.40
C ARG A 83 9.05 4.03 -21.05
N SER A 84 9.08 2.99 -20.22
CA SER A 84 7.89 2.28 -19.77
C SER A 84 8.00 1.89 -18.30
N MET A 85 6.85 1.72 -17.66
CA MET A 85 6.69 1.13 -16.34
C MET A 85 5.89 -0.16 -16.46
N ILE A 86 6.42 -1.26 -15.93
CA ILE A 86 5.68 -2.51 -15.76
C ILE A 86 5.19 -2.54 -14.32
N SER A 87 3.89 -2.46 -14.10
CA SER A 87 3.26 -2.56 -12.79
C SER A 87 2.72 -3.98 -12.60
N VAL A 88 3.03 -4.57 -11.45
CA VAL A 88 2.53 -5.88 -11.05
C VAL A 88 1.75 -5.78 -9.75
N GLY A 89 0.75 -6.63 -9.59
CA GLY A 89 -0.08 -6.74 -8.40
C GLY A 89 -0.17 -8.19 -7.95
N MET A 90 -0.16 -8.40 -6.64
CA MET A 90 -0.32 -9.71 -6.03
C MET A 90 -1.39 -9.67 -4.95
N ASN A 91 -2.37 -10.55 -5.09
CA ASN A 91 -3.49 -10.66 -4.18
C ASN A 91 -3.01 -11.22 -2.84
N TYR A 92 -3.37 -10.54 -1.75
CA TYR A 92 -3.10 -11.00 -0.38
C TYR A 92 -4.36 -11.23 0.45
N TYR A 93 -5.54 -11.12 -0.17
CA TYR A 93 -6.79 -11.40 0.54
C TYR A 93 -6.83 -12.86 1.01
N THR A 94 -7.21 -13.06 2.25
CA THR A 94 -7.48 -14.38 2.83
C THR A 94 -8.90 -14.40 3.34
N ASP A 95 -9.57 -15.54 3.27
CA ASP A 95 -10.93 -15.72 3.78
C ASP A 95 -10.99 -15.75 5.32
N ASN A 96 -9.83 -15.87 5.98
CA ASN A 96 -9.71 -15.80 7.42
C ASN A 96 -10.31 -14.50 8.01
N ARG A 97 -10.82 -14.62 9.23
CA ARG A 97 -11.36 -13.52 10.02
C ARG A 97 -10.45 -13.28 11.22
N ALA A 98 -10.17 -12.01 11.49
CA ALA A 98 -9.49 -11.64 12.73
C ALA A 98 -10.37 -12.01 13.93
N ASN A 99 -9.76 -12.44 15.02
CA ASN A 99 -10.45 -12.65 16.27
C ASN A 99 -10.68 -11.29 16.95
N GLU A 100 -11.92 -10.81 16.92
CA GLU A 100 -12.31 -9.53 17.52
C GLU A 100 -12.89 -9.68 18.94
N GLN A 101 -12.61 -10.80 19.62
CA GLN A 101 -13.03 -10.98 21.01
C GLN A 101 -12.34 -9.96 21.94
N PRO A 102 -12.98 -9.59 23.07
CA PRO A 102 -12.37 -8.74 24.08
C PRO A 102 -10.97 -9.22 24.51
N GLY A 103 -10.01 -8.31 24.57
CA GLY A 103 -8.61 -8.62 24.90
C GLY A 103 -7.73 -9.02 23.72
N MET A 104 -8.27 -9.10 22.50
CA MET A 104 -7.50 -9.31 21.27
C MET A 104 -7.24 -7.98 20.55
N GLY A 105 -6.02 -7.81 20.05
CA GLY A 105 -5.66 -6.72 19.15
C GLY A 105 -6.09 -7.03 17.71
N ARG A 106 -5.94 -6.04 16.84
CA ARG A 106 -6.18 -6.18 15.41
C ARG A 106 -4.95 -5.73 14.62
N ILE A 107 -4.52 -6.57 13.68
CA ILE A 107 -3.43 -6.32 12.74
C ILE A 107 -4.05 -6.25 11.34
N ALA A 108 -3.59 -5.30 10.51
CA ALA A 108 -4.02 -5.20 9.12
C ALA A 108 -3.64 -6.43 8.31
N ARG A 109 -4.51 -6.84 7.39
CA ARG A 109 -4.46 -8.12 6.68
C ARG A 109 -3.17 -8.33 5.89
N TYR A 110 -2.62 -7.28 5.29
CA TYR A 110 -1.37 -7.34 4.54
C TYR A 110 -0.17 -7.80 5.38
N ALA A 111 -0.27 -7.70 6.71
CA ALA A 111 0.77 -8.05 7.66
C ALA A 111 0.50 -9.35 8.42
N TRP A 112 -0.47 -10.15 8.00
CA TRP A 112 -0.79 -11.41 8.67
C TRP A 112 0.21 -12.53 8.39
N GLY A 113 0.78 -12.58 7.19
CA GLY A 113 1.77 -13.56 6.77
C GLY A 113 3.19 -13.01 6.75
N LYS A 114 3.99 -13.53 5.82
CA LYS A 114 5.36 -13.10 5.54
C LYS A 114 5.37 -11.68 4.97
N ASP A 115 6.47 -10.98 5.23
CA ASP A 115 6.73 -9.65 4.69
C ASP A 115 6.73 -9.66 3.17
N TYR A 116 5.76 -8.96 2.58
CA TYR A 116 5.58 -8.92 1.13
C TYR A 116 6.78 -8.35 0.41
N HIS A 117 7.57 -7.47 1.04
CA HIS A 117 8.77 -6.94 0.44
C HIS A 117 9.72 -8.06 0.02
N MET A 118 9.82 -9.13 0.81
CA MET A 118 10.65 -10.29 0.50
C MET A 118 10.09 -11.06 -0.70
N VAL A 119 8.79 -11.32 -0.70
CA VAL A 119 8.10 -12.12 -1.73
C VAL A 119 8.11 -11.40 -3.07
N ILE A 120 7.70 -10.13 -3.09
CA ILE A 120 7.59 -9.33 -4.30
C ILE A 120 8.97 -9.02 -4.87
N SER A 121 9.94 -8.60 -4.05
CA SER A 121 11.30 -8.31 -4.55
C SER A 121 11.96 -9.54 -5.18
N GLN A 122 11.76 -10.73 -4.62
CA GLN A 122 12.28 -11.98 -5.20
C GLN A 122 11.67 -12.25 -6.58
N ARG A 123 10.35 -12.09 -6.73
CA ARG A 123 9.65 -12.30 -8.01
C ARG A 123 9.97 -11.22 -9.04
N LEU A 124 10.11 -9.97 -8.61
CA LEU A 124 10.56 -8.87 -9.46
C LEU A 124 11.96 -9.13 -10.02
N ALA A 125 12.90 -9.61 -9.19
CA ALA A 125 14.25 -9.97 -9.65
C ALA A 125 14.23 -11.12 -10.68
N GLN A 126 13.35 -12.11 -10.50
CA GLN A 126 13.15 -13.17 -11.48
C GLN A 126 12.57 -12.63 -12.80
N LEU A 127 11.60 -11.71 -12.72
CA LEU A 127 11.02 -11.07 -13.89
C LEU A 127 12.03 -10.18 -14.63
N GLU A 128 12.87 -9.42 -13.92
CA GLU A 128 13.99 -8.68 -14.52
C GLU A 128 14.93 -9.59 -15.31
N ALA A 129 15.29 -10.75 -14.76
CA ALA A 129 16.13 -11.72 -15.46
C ALA A 129 15.46 -12.26 -16.74
N LYS A 130 14.14 -12.50 -16.71
CA LYS A 130 13.36 -12.88 -17.90
C LYS A 130 13.33 -11.78 -18.95
N ILE A 131 13.10 -10.53 -18.54
CA ILE A 131 13.10 -9.36 -19.42
C ILE A 131 14.48 -9.19 -20.07
N ALA A 132 15.57 -9.32 -19.31
CA ALA A 132 16.93 -9.21 -19.84
C ALA A 132 17.25 -10.30 -20.89
N ALA A 133 16.70 -11.51 -20.73
CA ALA A 133 16.83 -12.57 -21.72
C ALA A 133 16.02 -12.30 -23.01
N LEU A 134 14.82 -11.72 -22.87
CA LEU A 134 13.96 -11.36 -24.00
C LEU A 134 14.46 -10.13 -24.77
N ALA A 135 15.10 -9.18 -24.08
CA ALA A 135 15.61 -7.94 -24.66
C ALA A 135 17.04 -7.63 -24.15
N PRO A 136 18.08 -8.24 -24.77
CA PRO A 136 19.46 -8.01 -24.36
C PRO A 136 19.86 -6.52 -24.41
N GLY A 137 20.54 -6.06 -23.37
CA GLY A 137 21.00 -4.66 -23.25
C GLY A 137 19.98 -3.69 -22.64
N VAL A 138 18.78 -4.17 -22.27
CA VAL A 138 17.82 -3.38 -21.49
C VAL A 138 18.42 -2.94 -20.14
N THR A 139 18.04 -1.76 -19.68
CA THR A 139 18.26 -1.34 -18.29
C THR A 139 16.93 -1.32 -17.57
N THR A 140 16.89 -1.96 -16.40
CA THR A 140 15.71 -2.02 -15.54
C THR A 140 16.03 -1.52 -14.14
N LYS A 141 14.98 -1.16 -13.40
CA LYS A 141 15.08 -0.86 -11.98
C LYS A 141 13.77 -1.21 -11.27
N THR A 142 13.87 -1.99 -10.21
CA THR A 142 12.71 -2.52 -9.49
C THR A 142 12.48 -1.88 -8.15
N TYR A 143 11.20 -1.78 -7.78
CA TYR A 143 10.76 -1.33 -6.46
C TYR A 143 9.51 -2.06 -6.01
N THR A 144 9.37 -2.13 -4.68
CA THR A 144 8.11 -2.40 -3.97
C THR A 144 8.15 -1.60 -2.66
N ASP A 145 7.16 -0.74 -2.45
CA ASP A 145 6.90 0.23 -1.36
C ASP A 145 8.01 1.24 -1.05
N THR A 146 9.23 0.75 -0.89
CA THR A 146 10.43 1.47 -0.42
C THR A 146 11.06 2.38 -1.48
N GLY A 147 10.57 2.34 -2.72
CA GLY A 147 11.07 3.13 -3.83
C GLY A 147 10.60 4.59 -3.82
N PRO A 148 11.34 5.50 -4.46
CA PRO A 148 10.87 6.86 -4.71
C PRO A 148 9.96 6.86 -5.95
N ILE A 149 8.87 6.11 -5.93
CA ILE A 149 7.87 6.03 -7.02
C ILE A 149 6.47 6.03 -6.42
N MET A 150 5.50 6.64 -7.12
CA MET A 150 4.08 6.59 -6.76
C MET A 150 3.40 5.37 -7.39
N GLU A 151 3.75 4.20 -6.87
CA GLU A 151 3.32 2.86 -7.29
C GLU A 151 1.86 2.80 -7.71
N LYS A 152 0.95 3.21 -6.81
CA LYS A 152 -0.50 3.18 -7.04
C LYS A 152 -0.93 3.98 -8.28
N ALA A 153 -0.33 5.16 -8.51
CA ALA A 153 -0.69 6.00 -9.65
C ALA A 153 -0.22 5.39 -10.97
N TRP A 154 0.98 4.80 -10.98
CA TRP A 154 1.49 4.09 -12.15
C TRP A 154 0.74 2.78 -12.41
N ALA A 155 0.33 2.07 -11.35
CA ALA A 155 -0.54 0.90 -11.47
C ALA A 155 -1.92 1.26 -12.05
N GLN A 156 -2.50 2.40 -11.68
CA GLN A 156 -3.72 2.91 -12.34
C GLN A 156 -3.46 3.20 -13.82
N GLN A 157 -2.37 3.91 -14.13
CA GLN A 157 -2.03 4.24 -15.52
C GLN A 157 -1.77 2.99 -16.37
N ALA A 158 -1.25 1.93 -15.75
CA ALA A 158 -1.00 0.63 -16.35
C ALA A 158 -2.25 -0.28 -16.39
N GLY A 159 -3.42 0.20 -15.98
CA GLY A 159 -4.68 -0.54 -16.10
C GLY A 159 -4.94 -1.59 -15.02
N LEU A 160 -4.18 -1.63 -13.92
CA LEU A 160 -4.43 -2.61 -12.84
C LEU A 160 -5.72 -2.30 -12.05
N GLY A 161 -6.25 -1.08 -12.17
CA GLY A 161 -7.40 -0.62 -11.42
C GLY A 161 -7.47 0.90 -11.35
N TRP A 162 -8.23 1.45 -10.41
CA TRP A 162 -8.34 2.89 -10.17
C TRP A 162 -7.98 3.23 -8.73
N ILE A 163 -7.66 4.50 -8.46
CA ILE A 163 -7.46 4.96 -7.09
C ILE A 163 -8.82 5.18 -6.45
N GLY A 164 -9.13 4.43 -5.38
CA GLY A 164 -10.34 4.63 -4.60
C GLY A 164 -10.29 5.90 -3.77
N LYS A 165 -11.43 6.40 -3.28
CA LYS A 165 -11.49 7.60 -2.44
C LYS A 165 -10.68 7.51 -1.13
N HIS A 166 -10.34 6.29 -0.69
CA HIS A 166 -9.41 6.01 0.41
C HIS A 166 -7.92 6.01 -0.01
N SER A 167 -7.60 6.41 -1.25
CA SER A 167 -6.24 6.54 -1.80
C SER A 167 -5.44 5.24 -1.92
N ASN A 168 -6.10 4.08 -1.98
CA ASN A 168 -5.49 2.80 -2.40
C ASN A 168 -5.95 2.44 -3.81
N LEU A 169 -5.13 1.67 -4.53
CA LEU A 169 -5.54 1.07 -5.79
C LEU A 169 -6.69 0.09 -5.51
N VAL A 170 -7.70 0.09 -6.38
CA VAL A 170 -8.84 -0.82 -6.37
C VAL A 170 -8.90 -1.48 -7.74
N SER A 171 -8.78 -2.80 -7.80
CA SER A 171 -9.01 -3.58 -9.01
C SER A 171 -10.44 -4.14 -9.03
N ALA A 172 -10.92 -4.50 -10.22
CA ALA A 172 -12.23 -5.12 -10.37
C ALA A 172 -12.27 -6.54 -9.77
N GLU A 173 -11.15 -7.28 -9.86
CA GLU A 173 -11.05 -8.70 -9.50
C GLU A 173 -10.63 -8.92 -8.04
N SER A 174 -9.67 -8.14 -7.53
CA SER A 174 -9.09 -8.33 -6.18
C SER A 174 -9.40 -7.17 -5.22
N GLY A 175 -10.15 -6.16 -5.67
CA GLY A 175 -10.35 -4.95 -4.89
C GLY A 175 -9.03 -4.25 -4.58
N SER A 176 -8.89 -3.76 -3.35
CA SER A 176 -7.67 -3.16 -2.80
C SER A 176 -6.73 -4.15 -2.13
N TRP A 177 -7.05 -5.45 -2.20
CA TRP A 177 -6.21 -6.51 -1.62
C TRP A 177 -5.03 -6.87 -2.54
N LEU A 178 -4.42 -5.86 -3.17
CA LEU A 178 -3.25 -6.01 -4.03
C LEU A 178 -2.03 -5.34 -3.40
N LEU A 179 -0.96 -6.10 -3.26
CA LEU A 179 0.38 -5.58 -3.01
C LEU A 179 1.04 -5.28 -4.35
N LEU A 180 1.72 -4.14 -4.46
CA LEU A 180 2.25 -3.64 -5.73
C LEU A 180 3.77 -3.82 -5.83
N GLY A 181 4.23 -3.92 -7.07
CA GLY A 181 5.62 -3.81 -7.44
C GLY A 181 5.79 -3.24 -8.85
N GLU A 182 6.95 -2.66 -9.12
CA GLU A 182 7.19 -1.89 -10.33
C GLU A 182 8.55 -2.24 -10.92
N ILE A 183 8.60 -2.31 -12.26
CA ILE A 183 9.82 -2.37 -13.04
C ILE A 183 9.85 -1.15 -13.97
N LEU A 184 10.74 -0.20 -13.68
CA LEU A 184 11.10 0.85 -14.61
C LEU A 184 11.99 0.25 -15.69
N THR A 185 11.76 0.60 -16.95
CA THR A 185 12.55 0.05 -18.05
C THR A 185 12.81 1.06 -19.15
N THR A 186 13.97 0.94 -19.81
CA THR A 186 14.31 1.68 -21.02
C THR A 186 13.64 1.13 -22.28
N LEU A 187 12.86 0.04 -22.18
CA LEU A 187 12.08 -0.51 -23.29
C LEU A 187 10.91 0.41 -23.64
N ASP A 188 10.64 0.55 -24.94
CA ASP A 188 9.42 1.14 -25.48
C ASP A 188 8.39 0.03 -25.65
N LEU A 189 7.49 -0.12 -24.68
CA LEU A 189 6.49 -1.18 -24.65
C LEU A 189 5.12 -0.61 -24.99
N THR A 190 4.28 -1.43 -25.63
CA THR A 190 2.87 -1.10 -25.84
C THR A 190 2.18 -0.97 -24.47
N GLU A 191 1.56 0.17 -24.22
CA GLU A 191 0.84 0.46 -22.97
C GLU A 191 -0.55 -0.16 -22.95
N ASP A 192 -1.07 -0.35 -21.75
CA ASP A 192 -2.46 -0.68 -21.47
C ASP A 192 -3.31 0.58 -21.27
N ASP A 193 -4.62 0.41 -21.36
CA ASP A 193 -5.55 1.49 -21.05
C ASP A 193 -5.57 1.77 -19.53
N PRO A 194 -5.50 3.05 -19.12
CA PRO A 194 -5.62 3.42 -17.73
C PRO A 194 -6.94 2.98 -17.10
N GLY A 195 -6.90 2.56 -15.84
CA GLY A 195 -8.09 2.13 -15.14
C GLY A 195 -9.08 3.27 -14.90
N THR A 196 -10.36 2.98 -15.16
CA THR A 196 -11.48 3.91 -14.98
C THR A 196 -11.93 3.95 -13.52
N ASP A 197 -12.17 5.15 -12.99
CA ASP A 197 -12.69 5.32 -11.62
C ASP A 197 -14.14 4.82 -11.52
N LEU A 198 -14.36 3.83 -10.65
CA LEU A 198 -15.67 3.23 -10.40
C LEU A 198 -16.23 3.54 -9.00
N CYS A 199 -15.65 4.49 -8.25
CA CYS A 199 -16.19 4.88 -6.95
C CYS A 199 -17.54 5.62 -7.05
N GLY A 200 -17.77 6.38 -8.13
CA GLY A 200 -19.00 7.16 -8.31
C GLY A 200 -19.35 8.04 -7.10
N SER A 201 -20.60 8.01 -6.67
CA SER A 201 -21.07 8.75 -5.48
C SER A 201 -20.79 8.06 -4.14
N CYS A 202 -20.19 6.86 -4.12
CA CYS A 202 -19.92 6.11 -2.89
C CYS A 202 -18.99 6.89 -1.93
N THR A 203 -19.29 6.88 -0.63
CA THR A 203 -18.50 7.53 0.43
C THR A 203 -18.26 6.62 1.64
N LEU A 204 -18.52 5.31 1.53
CA LEU A 204 -18.43 4.36 2.65
C LEU A 204 -17.08 4.39 3.37
N CYS A 205 -15.97 4.41 2.62
CA CYS A 205 -14.63 4.45 3.21
C CYS A 205 -14.37 5.72 4.03
N ILE A 206 -14.90 6.86 3.60
CA ILE A 206 -14.80 8.16 4.29
C ILE A 206 -15.60 8.09 5.61
N GLN A 207 -16.83 7.58 5.53
CA GLN A 207 -17.72 7.44 6.69
C GLN A 207 -17.20 6.44 7.72
N ALA A 208 -16.55 5.37 7.27
CA ALA A 208 -16.04 4.32 8.14
C ALA A 208 -14.68 4.67 8.78
N CYS A 209 -13.98 5.69 8.30
CA CYS A 209 -12.66 6.06 8.82
C CYS A 209 -12.78 6.57 10.27
N PRO A 210 -12.25 5.86 11.29
CA PRO A 210 -12.56 6.18 12.69
C PRO A 210 -12.07 7.55 13.14
N THR A 211 -11.02 8.05 12.50
CA THR A 211 -10.31 9.28 12.85
C THR A 211 -10.54 10.39 11.83
N GLY A 212 -11.40 10.18 10.83
CA GLY A 212 -11.64 11.16 9.76
C GLY A 212 -10.38 11.44 8.92
N ALA A 213 -9.47 10.47 8.80
CA ALA A 213 -8.20 10.66 8.08
C ALA A 213 -8.37 10.87 6.58
N ILE A 214 -9.46 10.40 5.98
CA ILE A 214 -9.82 10.71 4.59
C ILE A 214 -10.59 12.04 4.61
N VAL A 215 -9.85 13.14 4.58
CA VAL A 215 -10.39 14.50 4.79
C VAL A 215 -11.21 14.98 3.59
N GLU A 216 -10.88 14.49 2.40
CA GLU A 216 -11.57 14.73 1.13
C GLU A 216 -11.44 13.45 0.28
N PRO A 217 -12.33 13.21 -0.72
CA PRO A 217 -12.13 12.13 -1.67
C PRO A 217 -10.70 12.11 -2.23
N TYR A 218 -10.04 10.95 -2.13
CA TYR A 218 -8.65 10.71 -2.60
C TYR A 218 -7.54 11.42 -1.80
N VAL A 219 -7.87 12.16 -0.74
CA VAL A 219 -6.90 12.89 0.09
C VAL A 219 -6.91 12.36 1.52
N VAL A 220 -5.77 11.82 1.96
CA VAL A 220 -5.59 11.31 3.32
C VAL A 220 -4.65 12.24 4.11
N ASP A 221 -5.08 12.73 5.26
CA ASP A 221 -4.18 13.29 6.26
C ASP A 221 -3.55 12.13 7.05
N ALA A 222 -2.28 11.82 6.78
CA ALA A 222 -1.63 10.67 7.42
C ALA A 222 -1.54 10.85 8.94
N ARG A 223 -1.48 12.09 9.44
CA ARG A 223 -1.41 12.37 10.89
C ARG A 223 -2.60 11.83 11.66
N LEU A 224 -3.75 11.67 10.99
CA LEU A 224 -4.97 11.10 11.56
C LEU A 224 -5.09 9.59 11.24
N CYS A 225 -4.42 9.10 10.21
CA CYS A 225 -4.56 7.71 9.75
C CYS A 225 -4.00 6.72 10.77
N ILE A 226 -4.83 5.80 11.28
CA ILE A 226 -4.42 4.76 12.23
C ILE A 226 -3.26 3.91 11.68
N SER A 227 -3.21 3.68 10.37
CA SER A 227 -2.08 2.97 9.75
C SER A 227 -0.76 3.72 9.96
N TYR A 228 -0.73 5.05 9.72
CA TYR A 228 0.44 5.88 10.00
C TYR A 228 0.77 5.92 11.50
N LEU A 229 -0.24 6.12 12.35
CA LEU A 229 -0.08 6.20 13.80
C LEU A 229 0.57 4.92 14.36
N THR A 230 0.15 3.75 13.88
CA THR A 230 0.63 2.46 14.39
C THR A 230 1.96 2.02 13.78
N ILE A 231 2.29 2.45 12.55
CA ILE A 231 3.45 1.93 11.80
C ILE A 231 4.60 2.92 11.72
N GLU A 232 4.33 4.19 11.40
CA GLU A 232 5.36 5.17 11.02
C GLU A 232 5.66 6.16 12.14
N LEU A 233 4.67 6.53 12.95
CA LEU A 233 4.86 7.47 14.05
C LEU A 233 5.75 6.85 15.15
N ARG A 234 6.82 7.55 15.51
CA ARG A 234 7.75 7.18 16.58
C ARG A 234 7.47 7.99 17.85
N GLY A 235 7.94 7.49 18.99
CA GLY A 235 7.69 8.08 20.31
C GLY A 235 6.76 7.23 21.17
N GLY A 236 6.56 7.64 22.42
CA GLY A 236 5.71 6.97 23.39
C GLY A 236 4.23 7.30 23.22
N ARG A 237 3.45 7.19 24.28
CA ARG A 237 1.99 7.44 24.25
C ARG A 237 1.66 8.92 24.07
N GLU A 238 2.54 9.81 24.51
CA GLU A 238 2.41 11.26 24.50
C GLU A 238 2.33 11.89 23.09
N VAL A 239 2.81 11.19 22.07
CA VAL A 239 2.78 11.68 20.67
C VAL A 239 1.43 11.48 19.99
N ILE A 240 0.50 10.77 20.62
CA ILE A 240 -0.86 10.52 20.13
C ILE A 240 -1.82 11.19 21.11
N SER A 241 -2.73 12.04 20.64
CA SER A 241 -3.72 12.68 21.52
C SER A 241 -4.68 11.65 22.11
N ASP A 242 -5.31 11.97 23.24
CA ASP A 242 -6.28 11.07 23.88
C ASP A 242 -7.50 10.78 23.00
N GLU A 243 -7.93 11.78 22.24
CA GLU A 243 -9.00 11.65 21.25
C GLU A 243 -8.64 10.61 20.18
N LEU A 244 -7.49 10.76 19.51
CA LEU A 244 -7.04 9.81 18.49
C LEU A 244 -6.79 8.43 19.08
N ALA A 245 -6.15 8.35 20.25
CA ALA A 245 -5.92 7.09 20.94
C ALA A 245 -7.22 6.34 21.22
N SER A 246 -8.29 7.05 21.61
CA SER A 246 -9.61 6.43 21.84
C SER A 246 -10.22 5.87 20.55
N GLN A 247 -10.05 6.56 19.42
CA GLN A 247 -10.58 6.17 18.10
C GLN A 247 -9.80 5.03 17.46
N MET A 248 -8.54 4.79 17.86
CA MET A 248 -7.74 3.65 17.38
C MET A 248 -8.39 2.28 17.70
N GLY A 249 -9.18 2.20 18.76
CA GLY A 249 -9.81 0.95 19.21
C GLY A 249 -8.75 -0.08 19.62
N ASN A 250 -8.82 -1.29 19.05
CA ASN A 250 -7.87 -2.37 19.30
C ASN A 250 -6.82 -2.56 18.17
N ARG A 251 -6.70 -1.61 17.24
CA ARG A 251 -5.75 -1.70 16.10
C ARG A 251 -4.33 -1.48 16.59
N ILE A 252 -3.50 -2.52 16.51
CA ILE A 252 -2.12 -2.51 17.02
C ILE A 252 -1.05 -2.41 15.92
N PHE A 253 -1.41 -2.68 14.66
CA PHE A 253 -0.55 -2.51 13.50
C PHE A 253 -1.37 -2.39 12.21
N GLY A 254 -1.32 -1.24 11.54
CA GLY A 254 -2.13 -0.95 10.36
C GLY A 254 -3.62 -0.74 10.67
N CYS A 255 -4.41 -0.46 9.63
CA CYS A 255 -5.87 -0.36 9.71
C CYS A 255 -6.51 -0.69 8.35
N ASP A 256 -7.51 -1.57 8.35
CA ASP A 256 -8.23 -1.98 7.14
C ASP A 256 -9.65 -1.40 7.06
N ASP A 257 -10.11 -0.57 7.99
CA ASP A 257 -11.53 -0.19 8.07
C ASP A 257 -12.06 0.45 6.77
N CYS A 258 -11.25 1.30 6.13
CA CYS A 258 -11.60 1.91 4.85
C CYS A 258 -11.63 0.91 3.68
N LEU A 259 -10.92 -0.21 3.81
CA LEU A 259 -10.89 -1.31 2.85
C LEU A 259 -12.02 -2.31 3.12
N ASP A 260 -12.27 -2.70 4.36
CA ASP A 260 -13.31 -3.68 4.71
C ASP A 260 -14.71 -3.23 4.27
N VAL A 261 -14.99 -1.92 4.29
CA VAL A 261 -16.27 -1.37 3.85
C VAL A 261 -16.36 -1.11 2.34
N CYS A 262 -15.26 -1.28 1.60
CA CYS A 262 -15.24 -1.03 0.16
C CYS A 262 -16.01 -2.14 -0.59
N PRO A 263 -17.05 -1.81 -1.39
CA PRO A 263 -17.85 -2.84 -2.08
C PRO A 263 -17.04 -3.73 -3.04
N PHE A 264 -15.93 -3.21 -3.56
CA PHE A 264 -15.03 -3.97 -4.45
C PHE A 264 -14.20 -5.01 -3.68
N ASN A 265 -13.97 -4.81 -2.39
CA ASN A 265 -13.20 -5.74 -1.56
C ASN A 265 -14.03 -6.94 -1.09
N LEU A 266 -15.35 -6.81 -1.07
CA LEU A 266 -16.27 -7.89 -0.69
C LEU A 266 -16.37 -8.99 -1.76
N ARG A 267 -15.89 -8.71 -2.98
CA ARG A 267 -15.96 -9.63 -4.13
C ARG A 267 -14.62 -10.27 -4.48
N ALA A 268 -13.57 -9.99 -3.71
CA ALA A 268 -12.24 -10.52 -3.98
C ALA A 268 -12.16 -12.01 -3.63
N ASP A 269 -11.55 -12.79 -4.52
CA ASP A 269 -11.23 -14.18 -4.26
C ASP A 269 -10.01 -14.30 -3.33
N ALA A 270 -9.97 -15.38 -2.54
CA ALA A 270 -8.84 -15.66 -1.66
C ALA A 270 -7.57 -15.95 -2.46
N THR A 271 -6.44 -15.45 -1.97
CA THR A 271 -5.12 -15.71 -2.54
C THR A 271 -4.72 -17.17 -2.40
N THR A 272 -3.99 -17.68 -3.39
CA THR A 272 -3.35 -18.99 -3.32
C THR A 272 -1.89 -18.90 -2.88
N GLU A 273 -1.37 -17.71 -2.60
CA GLU A 273 0.02 -17.49 -2.18
C GLU A 273 0.25 -17.94 -0.72
N PRO A 274 0.99 -19.03 -0.47
CA PRO A 274 1.17 -19.54 0.89
C PRO A 274 1.89 -18.55 1.81
N ALA A 275 2.76 -17.69 1.28
CA ALA A 275 3.48 -16.69 2.06
C ALA A 275 2.55 -15.69 2.78
N PHE A 276 1.33 -15.48 2.30
CA PHE A 276 0.36 -14.57 2.91
C PHE A 276 -0.62 -15.27 3.87
N THR A 277 -0.44 -16.57 4.10
CA THR A 277 -1.23 -17.33 5.08
C THR A 277 -1.02 -16.73 6.47
N PRO A 278 -2.11 -16.44 7.21
CA PRO A 278 -2.00 -15.87 8.53
C PRO A 278 -1.44 -16.88 9.56
N THR A 279 -0.91 -16.35 10.66
CA THR A 279 -0.51 -17.13 11.83
C THR A 279 -1.54 -16.99 12.96
N PRO A 280 -1.59 -17.91 13.94
CA PRO A 280 -2.44 -17.73 15.11
C PRO A 280 -2.18 -16.40 15.84
N LEU A 281 -0.92 -15.94 15.87
CA LEU A 281 -0.53 -14.68 16.49
C LEU A 281 -1.09 -13.47 15.76
N THR A 282 -1.16 -13.51 14.43
CA THR A 282 -1.68 -12.39 13.62
C THR A 282 -3.20 -12.37 13.51
N LEU A 283 -3.87 -13.53 13.61
CA LEU A 283 -5.34 -13.60 13.69
C LEU A 283 -5.88 -13.26 15.07
N ALA A 284 -5.20 -13.65 16.14
CA ALA A 284 -5.65 -13.47 17.51
C ALA A 284 -4.51 -12.95 18.41
N PRO A 285 -4.01 -11.71 18.17
CA PRO A 285 -2.93 -11.14 18.95
C PRO A 285 -3.42 -10.80 20.37
N ASN A 286 -3.13 -11.68 21.33
CA ASN A 286 -3.52 -11.47 22.73
C ASN A 286 -2.78 -10.25 23.32
N LEU A 287 -3.53 -9.22 23.73
CA LEU A 287 -2.96 -7.96 24.20
C LEU A 287 -2.15 -8.14 25.50
N GLN A 288 -2.58 -9.02 26.40
CA GLN A 288 -1.88 -9.27 27.67
C GLN A 288 -0.53 -9.92 27.44
N ALA A 289 -0.47 -10.92 26.56
CA ALA A 289 0.78 -11.60 26.19
C ALA A 289 1.73 -10.64 25.45
N LEU A 290 1.22 -9.87 24.48
CA LEU A 290 2.03 -8.92 23.72
C LEU A 290 2.57 -7.78 24.58
N ALA A 291 1.84 -7.35 25.61
CA ALA A 291 2.32 -6.32 26.54
C ALA A 291 3.59 -6.73 27.32
N GLN A 292 3.90 -8.03 27.38
CA GLN A 292 5.06 -8.58 28.08
C GLN A 292 6.17 -9.07 27.13
N ILE A 293 6.05 -8.81 25.82
CA ILE A 293 7.02 -9.29 24.84
C ILE A 293 8.38 -8.60 25.05
N SER A 294 9.45 -9.38 25.19
CA SER A 294 10.83 -8.86 25.25
C SER A 294 11.33 -8.44 23.85
N GLU A 295 12.41 -7.66 23.79
CA GLU A 295 12.99 -7.22 22.50
C GLU A 295 13.50 -8.41 21.68
N GLU A 296 14.13 -9.39 22.35
CA GLU A 296 14.59 -10.64 21.77
C GLU A 296 13.42 -11.47 21.20
N SER A 297 12.34 -11.60 21.99
CA SER A 297 11.14 -12.32 21.56
C SER A 297 10.49 -11.61 20.37
N PHE A 298 10.34 -10.28 20.42
CA PHE A 298 9.81 -9.49 19.31
C PHE A 298 10.62 -9.70 18.02
N THR A 299 11.95 -9.60 18.12
CA THR A 299 12.85 -9.76 16.98
C THR A 299 12.73 -11.16 16.37
N THR A 300 12.66 -12.19 17.20
CA THR A 300 12.55 -13.59 16.76
C THR A 300 11.17 -13.87 16.15
N THR A 301 10.10 -13.46 16.83
CA THR A 301 8.71 -13.71 16.42
C THR A 301 8.36 -12.99 15.12
N PHE A 302 8.77 -11.73 14.96
CA PHE A 302 8.41 -10.92 13.79
C PHE A 302 9.52 -10.83 12.74
N LYS A 303 10.57 -11.67 12.81
CA LYS A 303 11.78 -11.59 11.95
C LYS A 303 11.49 -11.40 10.45
N GLU A 304 10.46 -12.05 9.94
CA GLU A 304 10.00 -12.10 8.54
C GLU A 304 8.60 -11.48 8.38
N SER A 305 8.18 -10.60 9.28
CA SER A 305 6.87 -9.94 9.27
C SER A 305 7.01 -8.43 9.05
N PRO A 306 6.06 -7.77 8.35
CA PRO A 306 6.02 -6.31 8.25
C PRO A 306 5.98 -5.61 9.62
N LEU A 307 5.54 -6.30 10.69
CA LEU A 307 5.42 -5.75 12.04
C LEU A 307 6.73 -5.16 12.58
N LYS A 308 7.89 -5.63 12.10
CA LYS A 308 9.19 -5.04 12.45
C LYS A 308 9.27 -3.55 12.16
N ARG A 309 8.53 -3.04 11.17
CA ARG A 309 8.51 -1.62 10.81
C ARG A 309 8.12 -0.71 11.97
N ALA A 310 7.19 -1.15 12.83
CA ALA A 310 6.78 -0.38 14.00
C ALA A 310 7.83 -0.37 15.12
N LYS A 311 8.78 -1.31 15.10
CA LYS A 311 9.66 -1.69 16.22
C LYS A 311 8.86 -2.17 17.45
N GLN A 312 9.54 -2.82 18.38
CA GLN A 312 8.91 -3.30 19.61
C GLN A 312 8.26 -2.15 20.40
N THR A 313 8.94 -1.01 20.52
CA THR A 313 8.44 0.15 21.26
C THR A 313 7.15 0.71 20.66
N GLY A 314 7.05 0.77 19.32
CA GLY A 314 5.82 1.16 18.64
C GLY A 314 4.69 0.16 18.85
N LEU A 315 4.98 -1.14 18.75
CA LEU A 315 4.00 -2.19 19.03
C LEU A 315 3.48 -2.11 20.48
N LEU A 316 4.37 -2.01 21.47
CA LEU A 316 4.01 -1.93 22.89
C LEU A 316 3.17 -0.69 23.20
N ARG A 317 3.50 0.46 22.60
CA ARG A 317 2.66 1.67 22.68
C ARG A 317 1.25 1.39 22.17
N ASN A 318 1.12 0.80 20.99
CA ASN A 318 -0.18 0.54 20.37
C ASN A 318 -0.99 -0.51 21.19
N VAL A 319 -0.32 -1.53 21.72
CA VAL A 319 -0.92 -2.52 22.64
C VAL A 319 -1.43 -1.84 23.91
N GLY A 320 -0.66 -0.93 24.51
CA GLY A 320 -1.09 -0.17 25.69
C GLY A 320 -2.34 0.68 25.41
N ILE A 321 -2.42 1.33 24.25
CA ILE A 321 -3.61 2.07 23.79
C ILE A 321 -4.81 1.13 23.66
N ALA A 322 -4.64 -0.03 23.03
CA ALA A 322 -5.69 -1.03 22.88
C ALA A 322 -6.21 -1.55 24.23
N GLN A 323 -5.31 -1.80 25.20
CA GLN A 323 -5.68 -2.22 26.56
C GLN A 323 -6.43 -1.11 27.32
N GLU A 324 -6.02 0.16 27.17
CA GLU A 324 -6.72 1.31 27.74
C GLU A 324 -8.15 1.43 27.18
N ASN A 325 -8.30 1.34 25.86
CA ASN A 325 -9.61 1.39 25.20
C ASN A 325 -10.50 0.22 25.62
N HIS A 326 -9.93 -0.97 25.75
CA HIS A 326 -10.65 -2.14 26.23
C HIS A 326 -11.20 -1.94 27.66
N ARG A 327 -10.40 -1.39 28.57
CA ARG A 327 -10.85 -1.08 29.95
C ARG A 327 -11.97 -0.04 29.97
N ARG A 328 -11.91 1.00 29.13
CA ARG A 328 -12.98 2.01 29.02
C ARG A 328 -14.29 1.40 28.54
N GLN A 329 -14.25 0.48 27.58
CA GLN A 329 -15.45 -0.22 27.09
C GLN A 329 -16.09 -1.12 28.16
N ILE A 330 -15.30 -1.78 29.01
CA ILE A 330 -15.83 -2.57 30.13
C ILE A 330 -16.43 -1.64 31.19
N GLY A 331 -15.69 -0.61 31.61
CA GLY A 331 -16.13 0.31 32.67
C GLY A 331 -17.39 1.10 32.33
N GLY A 332 -17.59 1.47 31.06
CA GLY A 332 -18.79 2.15 30.58
C GLY A 332 -20.01 1.24 30.38
N ARG A 333 -19.85 -0.10 30.43
CA ARG A 333 -20.98 -1.06 30.44
C ARG A 333 -21.49 -1.37 31.84
N THR A 334 -20.76 -0.96 32.88
CA THR A 334 -21.10 -1.19 34.29
C THR A 334 -21.71 0.04 35.00
N SER A 335 -21.91 1.14 34.27
CA SER A 335 -22.58 2.38 34.70
C SER A 335 -23.88 2.57 33.95
#